data_AF-A0A349L0J5-F1
#
_entry.id   AF-A0A349L0J5-F1
#
_cell.length_a   1.000
_cell.length_b   1.000
_cell.length_c   1.000
_cell.angle_alpha   90.00
_cell.angle_beta   90.00
_cell.angle_gamma   90.00
#
_symmetry.space_group_name_H-M   'P 1'
#
loop_
_entity.id
_entity.type
_entity.pdbx_description
1 polymer ?
#
loop_
_entity_poly.entity_id
_entity_poly.type
_entity_poly.pdbx_seq_one_letter_code
_entity_poly.pdbx_strand_id
1 'polypeptide(L)'
;MSFPNLFPNPFRRWLEDPLRPGFRPTVLVKQLQERDRRRMLKHFLALEKSDRLLRFGSQLPDELVEAYVNKIDFARDIVYGVYNRVFKLVAVGHLAFAPKEKTPARDTATSKERVAEFGVSVSRSARGTGVGTKMFERAAIHCRNNDVDTLYMHCLSSNQTMMHIAKKAGMEIQRDYGEADAYLTLPPPNPASVLQEAVEEQFATLDYTLKANTRAAVKWFERFPRRKSE
;
A
#
# COMPACT_ATOMS: atom_id res chain seq x y z
N MET A 1 14.22 10.37 23.48
CA MET A 1 14.25 9.27 22.49
C MET A 1 13.77 9.83 21.17
N SER A 2 14.66 9.95 20.17
CA SER A 2 14.30 10.52 18.87
C SER A 2 13.53 9.49 18.05
N PHE A 3 12.30 9.81 17.64
CA PHE A 3 11.61 9.04 16.61
C PHE A 3 12.50 9.01 15.35
N PRO A 4 12.72 7.85 14.72
CA PRO A 4 13.33 7.84 13.39
C PRO A 4 12.51 8.74 12.47
N ASN A 5 13.16 9.58 11.66
CA ASN A 5 12.51 10.47 10.70
C ASN A 5 11.75 9.62 9.64
N LEU A 6 10.54 9.20 10.00
CA LEU A 6 9.57 8.51 9.15
C LEU A 6 9.06 9.40 8.01
N PHE A 7 9.32 10.71 8.10
CA PHE A 7 8.85 11.73 7.19
C PHE A 7 10.03 12.53 6.60
N PRO A 8 10.92 11.90 5.80
CA PRO A 8 11.95 12.64 5.09
C PRO A 8 11.32 13.56 4.04
N ASN A 9 11.93 14.73 3.82
CA ASN A 9 11.49 15.71 2.82
C ASN A 9 11.23 15.03 1.45
N PRO A 10 9.99 15.09 0.91
CA PRO A 10 9.62 14.38 -0.32
C PRO A 10 10.45 14.83 -1.53
N PHE A 11 10.91 16.08 -1.54
CA PHE A 11 11.74 16.62 -2.65
C PHE A 11 13.16 16.06 -2.68
N ARG A 12 13.72 15.64 -1.54
CA ARG A 12 15.13 15.20 -1.45
C ARG A 12 15.38 13.94 -2.28
N ARG A 13 14.42 13.03 -2.35
CA ARG A 13 14.54 11.76 -3.10
C ARG A 13 14.36 11.92 -4.61
N TRP A 14 13.74 13.01 -5.07
CA TRP A 14 13.55 13.27 -6.51
C TRP A 14 14.75 13.98 -7.13
N LEU A 15 15.48 14.75 -6.31
CA LEU A 15 16.74 15.41 -6.69
C LEU A 15 17.95 14.45 -6.63
N GLU A 16 17.76 13.18 -6.26
CA GLU A 16 18.82 12.18 -6.24
C GLU A 16 19.09 11.62 -7.65
N ASP A 17 20.35 11.68 -8.06
CA ASP A 17 20.82 11.27 -9.40
C ASP A 17 20.52 9.77 -9.68
N PRO A 18 19.75 9.45 -10.74
CA PRO A 18 19.43 8.08 -11.17
C PRO A 18 20.63 7.18 -11.44
N LEU A 19 21.82 7.75 -11.67
CA LEU A 19 23.06 7.03 -11.97
C LEU A 19 23.87 6.67 -10.72
N ARG A 20 23.42 7.04 -9.51
CA ARG A 20 24.11 6.69 -8.27
C ARG A 20 24.10 5.17 -8.01
N PRO A 21 25.23 4.55 -7.65
CA PRO A 21 25.24 3.16 -7.19
C PRO A 21 24.34 3.02 -5.96
N GLY A 22 23.31 2.17 -6.05
CA GLY A 22 22.28 2.01 -5.01
C GLY A 22 20.98 2.77 -5.26
N PHE A 23 20.79 3.43 -6.41
CA PHE A 23 19.53 4.05 -6.79
C PHE A 23 18.38 3.03 -6.78
N ARG A 24 17.46 3.18 -5.83
CA ARG A 24 16.23 2.39 -5.78
C ARG A 24 15.18 3.11 -6.61
N PRO A 25 14.47 2.42 -7.53
CA PRO A 25 13.40 3.05 -8.30
C PRO A 25 12.41 3.75 -7.37
N THR A 26 12.05 5.00 -7.67
CA THR A 26 11.04 5.72 -6.90
C THR A 26 9.72 4.93 -6.94
N VAL A 27 9.30 4.44 -5.78
CA VAL A 27 8.01 3.76 -5.64
C VAL A 27 6.92 4.83 -5.49
N LEU A 28 6.07 4.92 -6.51
CA LEU A 28 4.90 5.80 -6.49
C LEU A 28 3.66 4.99 -6.14
N VAL A 29 3.08 5.32 -4.98
CA VAL A 29 1.91 4.65 -4.41
C VAL A 29 0.68 5.47 -4.77
N LYS A 30 -0.17 4.92 -5.64
CA LYS A 30 -1.38 5.59 -6.11
C LYS A 30 -2.58 5.12 -5.30
N GLN A 31 -3.48 6.01 -4.91
CA GLN A 31 -4.81 5.60 -4.47
C GLN A 31 -5.59 4.98 -5.64
N LEU A 32 -6.15 3.80 -5.41
CA LEU A 32 -7.01 3.08 -6.35
C LEU A 32 -8.47 3.48 -6.14
N GLN A 33 -9.24 3.38 -7.21
CA GLN A 33 -10.67 3.67 -7.22
C GLN A 33 -11.44 2.41 -7.63
N GLU A 34 -12.76 2.45 -7.53
CA GLU A 34 -13.64 1.33 -7.92
C GLU A 34 -13.37 0.81 -9.35
N ARG A 35 -13.04 1.71 -10.30
CA ARG A 35 -12.64 1.34 -11.67
C ARG A 35 -11.41 0.42 -11.76
N ASP A 36 -10.60 0.35 -10.71
CA ASP A 36 -9.41 -0.50 -10.63
C ASP A 36 -9.71 -1.88 -10.01
N ARG A 37 -10.94 -2.16 -9.57
CA ARG A 37 -11.35 -3.43 -8.93
C ARG A 37 -10.94 -4.66 -9.73
N ARG A 38 -11.12 -4.63 -11.07
CA ARG A 38 -10.68 -5.72 -11.95
C ARG A 38 -9.16 -5.94 -11.93
N ARG A 39 -8.35 -4.87 -11.81
CA ARG A 39 -6.89 -4.98 -11.73
C ARG A 39 -6.46 -5.54 -10.37
N MET A 40 -7.16 -5.17 -9.30
CA MET A 40 -6.94 -5.73 -7.96
C MET A 40 -7.25 -7.22 -7.94
N LEU A 41 -8.40 -7.64 -8.49
CA LEU A 41 -8.73 -9.05 -8.59
C LEU A 41 -7.65 -9.83 -9.33
N LYS A 42 -7.22 -9.33 -10.49
CA LYS A 42 -6.12 -9.95 -11.25
C LYS A 42 -4.81 -10.02 -10.44
N HIS A 43 -4.53 -9.02 -9.60
CA HIS A 43 -3.36 -9.03 -8.74
C HIS A 43 -3.44 -10.14 -7.69
N PHE A 44 -4.55 -10.23 -6.96
CA PHE A 44 -4.72 -11.22 -5.89
C PHE A 44 -4.80 -12.65 -6.43
N LEU A 45 -5.49 -12.87 -7.56
CA LEU A 45 -5.55 -14.18 -8.20
C LEU A 45 -4.17 -14.66 -8.67
N ALA A 46 -3.29 -13.74 -9.07
CA ALA A 46 -1.93 -14.05 -9.51
C ALA A 46 -0.93 -14.28 -8.35
N LEU A 47 -1.36 -14.17 -7.09
CA LEU A 47 -0.50 -14.49 -5.93
C LEU A 47 -0.30 -16.00 -5.80
N GLU A 48 0.92 -16.40 -5.43
CA GLU A 48 1.21 -17.79 -5.05
C GLU A 48 0.42 -18.17 -3.77
N LYS A 49 0.14 -19.45 -3.55
CA LYS A 49 -0.63 -19.91 -2.37
C LYS A 49 -0.02 -19.44 -1.05
N SER A 50 1.30 -19.46 -0.94
CA SER A 50 2.06 -18.94 0.20
C SER A 50 1.84 -17.44 0.43
N ASP A 51 1.76 -16.64 -0.64
CA ASP A 51 1.51 -15.21 -0.53
C ASP A 51 0.08 -14.90 -0.11
N ARG A 52 -0.89 -15.72 -0.56
CA ARG A 52 -2.27 -15.62 -0.09
C ARG A 52 -2.37 -15.92 1.41
N LEU A 53 -1.66 -16.94 1.89
CA LEU A 53 -1.54 -17.22 3.33
C LEU A 53 -1.01 -16.01 4.09
N LEU A 54 0.08 -15.39 3.61
CA LEU A 54 0.65 -14.21 4.27
C LEU A 54 -0.25 -12.97 4.23
N ARG A 55 -1.09 -12.84 3.21
CA ARG A 55 -1.97 -11.67 3.01
C ARG A 55 -3.33 -11.80 3.73
N PHE A 56 -3.88 -13.00 3.77
CA PHE A 56 -5.25 -13.26 4.23
C PHE A 56 -5.31 -14.13 5.49
N GLY A 57 -4.16 -14.49 6.07
CA GLY A 57 -4.06 -15.43 7.20
C GLY A 57 -4.36 -16.88 6.83
N SER A 58 -4.79 -17.15 5.59
CA SER A 58 -5.13 -18.49 5.09
C SER A 58 -4.91 -18.58 3.58
N GLN A 59 -4.79 -19.81 3.05
CA GLN A 59 -4.73 -20.06 1.62
C GLN A 59 -6.13 -19.87 1.00
N LEU A 60 -6.51 -18.63 0.75
CA LEU A 60 -7.82 -18.28 0.23
C LEU A 60 -8.03 -18.84 -1.20
N PRO A 61 -9.09 -19.61 -1.48
CA PRO A 61 -9.47 -20.03 -2.82
C PRO A 61 -9.95 -18.85 -3.67
N ASP A 62 -9.99 -19.02 -4.99
CA ASP A 62 -10.26 -17.94 -5.95
C ASP A 62 -11.62 -17.28 -5.72
N GLU A 63 -12.65 -18.06 -5.38
CA GLU A 63 -14.01 -17.57 -5.12
C GLU A 63 -14.06 -16.66 -3.89
N LEU A 64 -13.27 -16.97 -2.85
CA LEU A 64 -13.17 -16.14 -1.66
C LEU A 64 -12.31 -14.89 -1.90
N VAL A 65 -11.30 -14.96 -2.78
CA VAL A 65 -10.57 -13.78 -3.24
C VAL A 65 -11.50 -12.84 -4.02
N GLU A 66 -12.34 -13.37 -4.90
CA GLU A 66 -13.37 -12.60 -5.62
C GLU A 66 -14.36 -11.95 -4.65
N ALA A 67 -14.90 -12.72 -3.71
CA ALA A 67 -15.80 -12.21 -2.69
C ALA A 67 -15.14 -11.11 -1.84
N TYR A 68 -13.88 -11.28 -1.45
CA TYR A 68 -13.10 -10.26 -0.73
C TYR A 68 -13.00 -8.98 -1.56
N VAL A 69 -12.56 -9.07 -2.81
CA VAL A 69 -12.39 -7.90 -3.68
C VAL A 69 -13.72 -7.20 -3.96
N ASN A 70 -14.84 -7.93 -4.08
CA ASN A 70 -16.16 -7.35 -4.29
C ASN A 70 -16.72 -6.65 -3.04
N LYS A 71 -16.34 -7.10 -1.84
CA LYS A 71 -16.75 -6.49 -0.56
C LYS A 71 -15.99 -5.22 -0.18
N ILE A 72 -14.90 -4.89 -0.89
CA ILE A 72 -14.16 -3.64 -0.64
C ILE A 72 -15.08 -2.45 -0.93
N ASP A 73 -15.32 -1.65 0.10
CA ASP A 73 -16.08 -0.42 0.08
C ASP A 73 -15.11 0.76 -0.08
N PHE A 74 -15.05 1.32 -1.29
CA PHE A 74 -14.16 2.44 -1.61
C PHE A 74 -14.62 3.79 -1.05
N ALA A 75 -15.83 3.87 -0.49
CA ALA A 75 -16.30 5.07 0.21
C ALA A 75 -15.78 5.11 1.65
N ARG A 76 -15.57 3.94 2.26
CA ARG A 76 -15.05 3.79 3.62
C ARG A 76 -13.55 3.53 3.65
N ASP A 77 -13.09 2.56 2.87
CA ASP A 77 -11.74 2.03 2.90
C ASP A 77 -10.87 2.67 1.82
N ILE A 78 -9.57 2.72 2.07
CA ILE A 78 -8.60 3.24 1.11
C ILE A 78 -7.77 2.10 0.57
N VAL A 79 -7.70 2.00 -0.76
CA VAL A 79 -6.87 1.02 -1.44
C VAL A 79 -5.73 1.73 -2.15
N TYR A 80 -4.53 1.21 -1.98
CA TYR A 80 -3.32 1.68 -2.66
C TYR A 80 -2.82 0.67 -3.69
N GLY A 81 -2.20 1.18 -4.75
CA GLY A 81 -1.62 0.36 -5.81
C GLY A 81 -0.28 0.90 -6.30
N VAL A 82 0.60 -0.01 -6.69
CA VAL A 82 1.85 0.32 -7.40
C VAL A 82 1.85 -0.35 -8.77
N TYR A 83 2.10 0.46 -9.80
CA TYR A 83 2.17 0.00 -11.18
C TYR A 83 3.62 -0.09 -11.65
N ASN A 84 3.99 -1.21 -12.28
CA ASN A 84 5.29 -1.33 -12.93
C ASN A 84 5.33 -0.54 -14.26
N ARG A 85 6.49 -0.55 -14.93
CA ARG A 85 6.71 0.18 -16.19
C ARG A 85 5.77 -0.23 -17.34
N VAL A 86 5.27 -1.47 -17.34
CA VAL A 86 4.33 -1.99 -18.36
C VAL A 86 2.85 -1.84 -17.94
N PHE A 87 2.58 -1.00 -16.94
CA PHE A 87 1.24 -0.72 -16.43
C PHE A 87 0.51 -1.96 -15.87
N LYS A 88 1.26 -2.88 -15.26
CA LYS A 88 0.73 -3.98 -14.45
C LYS A 88 0.74 -3.59 -12.98
N LEU A 89 -0.38 -3.85 -12.28
CA LEU A 89 -0.50 -3.68 -10.84
C LEU A 89 0.32 -4.76 -10.12
N VAL A 90 1.40 -4.36 -9.45
CA VAL A 90 2.39 -5.27 -8.83
C VAL A 90 2.34 -5.25 -7.30
N ALA A 91 1.55 -4.37 -6.71
CA ALA A 91 1.26 -4.41 -5.29
C ALA A 91 -0.11 -3.78 -5.02
N VAL A 92 -0.79 -4.26 -3.99
CA VAL A 92 -2.05 -3.73 -3.48
C VAL A 92 -1.96 -3.63 -1.95
N GLY A 93 -2.19 -2.44 -1.42
CA GLY A 93 -2.39 -2.17 0.00
C GLY A 93 -3.86 -1.85 0.27
N HIS A 94 -4.44 -2.39 1.34
CA HIS A 94 -5.80 -2.12 1.79
C HIS A 94 -5.73 -1.55 3.20
N LEU A 95 -6.26 -0.34 3.36
CA LEU A 95 -6.40 0.35 4.62
C LEU A 95 -7.89 0.36 4.98
N ALA A 96 -8.28 -0.54 5.88
CA ALA A 96 -9.66 -0.70 6.32
C ALA A 96 -9.90 0.07 7.63
N PHE A 97 -11.00 0.81 7.72
CA PHE A 97 -11.32 1.57 8.93
C PHE A 97 -12.29 0.78 9.81
N ALA A 98 -11.96 0.64 11.08
CA ALA A 98 -12.85 -0.01 12.04
C ALA A 98 -14.12 0.84 12.26
N PRO A 99 -15.32 0.23 12.35
CA PRO A 99 -16.51 0.94 12.83
C PRO A 99 -16.26 1.46 14.26
N LYS A 100 -16.71 2.69 14.55
CA LYS A 100 -16.54 3.35 15.86
C LYS A 100 -16.99 2.52 17.08
N GLU A 101 -17.84 1.51 16.87
CA GLU A 101 -18.44 0.67 17.92
C GLU A 101 -17.61 -0.57 18.28
N LYS A 102 -16.56 -0.90 17.50
CA LYS A 102 -15.79 -2.15 17.65
C LYS A 102 -14.33 -1.95 18.06
N THR A 103 -13.93 -0.74 18.39
CA THR A 103 -12.57 -0.48 18.86
C THR A 103 -12.42 -1.05 20.28
N PRO A 104 -11.44 -1.94 20.54
CA PRO A 104 -11.20 -2.44 21.89
C PRO A 104 -10.77 -1.26 22.75
N ALA A 105 -11.59 -0.92 23.74
CA ALA A 105 -11.33 0.14 24.70
C ALA A 105 -9.96 -0.07 25.34
N ARG A 106 -8.96 0.69 24.91
CA ARG A 106 -7.80 0.96 25.76
C ARG A 106 -8.21 2.15 26.62
N ASP A 107 -7.95 2.09 27.92
CA ASP A 107 -8.25 3.15 28.89
C ASP A 107 -7.43 4.43 28.63
N THR A 108 -7.67 5.09 27.50
CA THR A 108 -7.13 6.41 27.20
C THR A 108 -8.28 7.38 27.00
N ALA A 109 -8.30 8.41 27.83
CA ALA A 109 -9.39 9.37 28.00
C ALA A 109 -9.55 10.32 26.80
N THR A 110 -9.79 9.80 25.60
CA THR A 110 -10.19 10.60 24.44
C THR A 110 -11.32 9.91 23.68
N SER A 111 -12.27 10.70 23.19
CA SER A 111 -13.50 10.23 22.52
C SER A 111 -13.27 9.76 21.07
N LYS A 112 -12.07 9.27 20.73
CA LYS A 112 -11.52 9.31 19.37
C LYS A 112 -10.77 8.04 18.90
N GLU A 113 -10.91 6.89 19.53
CA GLU A 113 -10.19 5.67 19.08
C GLU A 113 -10.71 5.18 17.71
N ARG A 114 -10.20 5.78 16.63
CA ARG A 114 -10.34 5.30 15.25
C ARG A 114 -9.09 4.50 14.94
N VAL A 115 -9.26 3.19 14.86
CA VAL A 115 -8.23 2.26 14.40
C VAL A 115 -8.41 2.01 12.90
N ALA A 116 -7.31 2.00 12.17
CA ALA A 116 -7.28 1.51 10.79
C ALA A 116 -6.37 0.29 10.70
N GLU A 117 -6.80 -0.75 9.98
CA GLU A 117 -6.02 -1.95 9.72
C GLU A 117 -5.37 -1.87 8.34
N PHE A 118 -4.07 -2.16 8.26
CA PHE A 118 -3.34 -2.16 7.00
C PHE A 118 -2.88 -3.57 6.59
N GLY A 119 -3.35 -4.02 5.42
CA GLY A 119 -2.92 -5.25 4.77
C GLY A 119 -2.29 -5.00 3.40
N VAL A 120 -1.13 -5.59 3.11
CA VAL A 120 -0.40 -5.37 1.85
C VAL A 120 0.02 -6.66 1.17
N SER A 121 -0.03 -6.66 -0.15
CA SER A 121 0.44 -7.73 -1.02
C SER A 121 1.38 -7.16 -2.08
N VAL A 122 2.49 -7.84 -2.34
CA VAL A 122 3.49 -7.44 -3.33
C VAL A 122 3.86 -8.63 -4.20
N SER A 123 3.69 -8.49 -5.51
CA SER A 123 4.08 -9.50 -6.49
C SER A 123 5.58 -9.79 -6.38
N ARG A 124 5.97 -11.03 -6.63
CA ARG A 124 7.36 -11.50 -6.58
C ARG A 124 8.34 -10.58 -7.32
N SER A 125 7.94 -10.09 -8.51
CA SER A 125 8.76 -9.20 -9.35
C SER A 125 9.05 -7.82 -8.76
N ALA A 126 8.40 -7.43 -7.66
CA ALA A 126 8.55 -6.11 -7.02
C ALA A 126 9.07 -6.22 -5.57
N ARG A 127 9.36 -7.43 -5.06
CA ARG A 127 9.90 -7.61 -3.71
C ARG A 127 11.33 -7.10 -3.59
N GLY A 128 11.78 -6.82 -2.37
CA GLY A 128 13.13 -6.31 -2.09
C GLY A 128 13.37 -4.85 -2.53
N THR A 129 12.41 -4.20 -3.19
CA THR A 129 12.55 -2.82 -3.69
C THR A 129 11.99 -1.76 -2.74
N GLY A 130 11.44 -2.16 -1.58
CA GLY A 130 10.87 -1.25 -0.59
C GLY A 130 9.39 -0.88 -0.82
N VAL A 131 8.70 -1.52 -1.77
CA VAL A 131 7.29 -1.26 -2.07
C VAL A 131 6.37 -1.38 -0.85
N GLY A 132 6.50 -2.45 -0.07
CA GLY A 132 5.68 -2.66 1.12
C GLY A 132 5.86 -1.56 2.16
N THR A 133 7.11 -1.15 2.43
CA THR A 133 7.40 -0.02 3.33
C THR A 133 6.78 1.26 2.83
N LYS A 134 6.85 1.53 1.52
CA LYS A 134 6.29 2.74 0.91
C LYS A 134 4.77 2.79 0.99
N MET A 135 4.10 1.65 0.80
CA MET A 135 2.65 1.57 0.99
C MET A 135 2.26 1.77 2.45
N PHE A 136 3.03 1.22 3.39
CA PHE A 136 2.80 1.45 4.82
C PHE A 136 2.99 2.92 5.20
N GLU A 137 4.08 3.56 4.77
CA GLU A 137 4.34 4.99 5.01
C GLU A 137 3.18 5.86 4.47
N ARG A 138 2.70 5.55 3.25
CA ARG A 138 1.55 6.22 2.63
C ARG A 138 0.27 6.07 3.47
N ALA A 139 0.00 4.86 3.94
CA ALA A 139 -1.16 4.58 4.80
C ALA A 139 -1.07 5.33 6.14
N ALA A 140 0.10 5.34 6.78
CA ALA A 140 0.31 6.05 8.05
C ALA A 140 0.08 7.57 7.93
N ILE A 141 0.55 8.19 6.84
CA ILE A 141 0.29 9.61 6.55
C ILE A 141 -1.20 9.87 6.38
N HIS A 142 -1.88 9.04 5.59
CA HIS A 142 -3.31 9.18 5.37
C HIS A 142 -4.11 9.04 6.68
N CYS A 143 -3.81 8.03 7.50
CA CYS A 143 -4.42 7.86 8.82
C CYS A 143 -4.22 9.10 9.69
N ARG A 144 -2.98 9.59 9.79
CA ARG A 144 -2.63 10.80 10.54
C ARG A 144 -3.46 12.02 10.09
N ASN A 145 -3.67 12.17 8.79
CA ASN A 145 -4.41 13.30 8.23
C ASN A 145 -5.94 13.13 8.30
N ASN A 146 -6.44 11.93 8.58
CA ASN A 146 -7.87 11.60 8.65
C ASN A 146 -8.34 11.27 10.07
N ASP A 147 -7.63 11.79 11.09
CA ASP A 147 -8.02 11.70 12.51
C ASP A 147 -8.20 10.23 12.98
N VAL A 148 -7.27 9.38 12.52
CA VAL A 148 -6.95 8.04 13.02
C VAL A 148 -5.69 8.15 13.87
N ASP A 149 -5.78 7.75 15.12
CA ASP A 149 -4.66 7.80 16.08
C ASP A 149 -3.85 6.50 16.12
N THR A 150 -4.39 5.40 15.61
CA THR A 150 -3.78 4.07 15.72
C THR A 150 -3.86 3.34 14.39
N LEU A 151 -2.69 3.08 13.80
CA LEU A 151 -2.55 2.19 12.65
C LEU A 151 -2.17 0.79 13.15
N TYR A 152 -3.02 -0.18 12.85
CA TYR A 152 -2.90 -1.58 13.25
C TYR A 152 -2.49 -2.47 12.08
N MET A 153 -1.75 -3.53 12.39
CA MET A 153 -1.39 -4.57 11.45
C MET A 153 -1.38 -5.91 12.18
N HIS A 154 -2.13 -6.86 11.62
CA HIS A 154 -2.10 -8.27 12.01
C HIS A 154 -1.30 -9.08 10.99
N CYS A 155 -0.40 -9.95 11.45
CA CYS A 155 0.30 -10.87 10.54
C CYS A 155 0.79 -12.13 11.25
N LEU A 156 1.09 -13.18 10.48
CA LEU A 156 1.80 -14.35 11.00
C LEU A 156 3.18 -13.94 11.51
N SER A 157 3.60 -14.42 12.69
CA SER A 157 4.92 -14.15 13.26
C SER A 157 6.08 -14.62 12.35
N SER A 158 5.81 -15.57 11.46
CA SER A 158 6.74 -16.08 10.44
C SER A 158 6.92 -15.12 9.24
N ASN A 159 6.04 -14.13 9.07
CA ASN A 159 6.10 -13.16 7.97
C ASN A 159 7.22 -12.13 8.20
N GLN A 160 8.46 -12.54 7.98
CA GLN A 160 9.65 -11.70 8.25
C GLN A 160 9.62 -10.36 7.51
N THR A 161 8.97 -10.28 6.34
CA THR A 161 8.84 -9.02 5.60
C THR A 161 7.94 -8.03 6.32
N MET A 162 6.75 -8.46 6.75
CA MET A 162 5.86 -7.58 7.52
C MET A 162 6.44 -7.26 8.91
N MET A 163 7.06 -8.24 9.58
CA MET A 163 7.78 -7.98 10.84
C MET A 163 8.89 -6.95 10.68
N HIS A 164 9.61 -6.98 9.56
CA HIS A 164 10.63 -5.97 9.25
C HIS A 164 10.01 -4.58 9.03
N ILE A 165 8.88 -4.49 8.31
CA ILE A 165 8.16 -3.21 8.12
C ILE A 165 7.71 -2.65 9.47
N ALA A 166 7.08 -3.46 10.33
CA ALA A 166 6.62 -3.04 11.64
C ALA A 166 7.76 -2.55 12.53
N LYS A 167 8.86 -3.32 12.64
CA LYS A 167 10.04 -2.92 13.41
C LYS A 167 10.64 -1.61 12.89
N LYS A 168 10.77 -1.49 11.57
CA LYS A 168 11.32 -0.29 10.93
C LYS A 168 10.42 0.94 11.15
N ALA A 169 9.12 0.75 11.19
CA ALA A 169 8.14 1.78 11.46
C ALA A 169 8.07 2.17 12.95
N GLY A 170 8.75 1.44 13.84
CA GLY A 170 8.66 1.67 15.28
C GLY A 170 7.32 1.25 15.87
N MET A 171 6.64 0.27 15.25
CA MET A 171 5.40 -0.29 15.79
C MET A 171 5.69 -1.05 17.08
N GLU A 172 4.75 -0.97 18.01
CA GLU A 172 4.72 -1.83 19.19
C GLU A 172 4.20 -3.21 18.78
N ILE A 173 5.02 -4.25 18.93
CA ILE A 173 4.74 -5.59 18.41
C ILE A 173 4.47 -6.54 19.57
N GLN A 174 3.31 -7.18 19.55
CA GLN A 174 2.89 -8.23 20.46
C GLN A 174 2.83 -9.54 19.67
N ARG A 175 3.38 -10.63 20.22
CA ARG A 175 3.41 -11.93 19.56
C ARG A 175 2.66 -12.93 20.42
N ASP A 176 1.74 -13.65 19.81
CA ASP A 176 0.98 -14.70 20.49
C ASP A 176 0.63 -15.83 19.52
N TYR A 177 0.69 -17.08 20.00
CA TYR A 177 0.33 -18.31 19.25
C TYR A 177 0.76 -18.39 17.76
N GLY A 178 1.91 -17.83 17.38
CA GLY A 178 2.40 -17.87 16.00
C GLY A 178 1.90 -16.72 15.10
N GLU A 179 1.12 -15.81 15.68
CA GLU A 179 0.67 -14.54 15.10
C GLU A 179 1.41 -13.37 15.74
N ALA A 180 1.24 -12.18 15.17
CA ALA A 180 1.83 -10.94 15.62
C ALA A 180 0.89 -9.78 15.32
N ASP A 181 0.55 -9.05 16.38
CA ASP A 181 -0.19 -7.81 16.36
C ASP A 181 0.79 -6.64 16.49
N ALA A 182 0.67 -5.65 15.61
CA ALA A 182 1.52 -4.48 15.62
C ALA A 182 0.68 -3.20 15.62
N TYR A 183 1.03 -2.26 16.49
CA TYR A 183 0.32 -0.99 16.67
C TYR A 183 1.27 0.19 16.46
N LEU A 184 0.84 1.19 15.70
CA LEU A 184 1.54 2.46 15.55
C LEU A 184 0.64 3.60 16.00
N THR A 185 1.01 4.27 17.10
CA THR A 185 0.37 5.51 17.50
C THR A 185 0.83 6.65 16.59
N LEU A 186 -0.13 7.34 16.00
CA LEU A 186 0.08 8.41 15.04
C LEU A 186 -0.04 9.77 15.74
N PRO A 187 0.92 10.68 15.53
CA PRO A 187 0.80 12.05 16.00
C PRO A 187 -0.30 12.81 15.23
N PRO A 188 -0.84 13.91 15.79
CA PRO A 188 -1.88 14.70 15.13
C PRO A 188 -1.43 15.27 13.78
N PRO A 189 -2.35 15.56 12.85
CA PRO A 189 -2.02 16.13 11.55
C PRO A 189 -1.29 17.46 11.68
N ASN A 190 -0.41 17.76 10.73
CA ASN A 190 0.24 19.07 10.62
C ASN A 190 0.31 19.53 9.15
N PRO A 191 0.58 20.82 8.86
CA PRO A 191 0.60 21.31 7.48
C PRO A 191 1.58 20.55 6.56
N ALA A 192 2.72 20.10 7.10
CA ALA A 192 3.70 19.35 6.32
C ALA A 192 3.20 17.94 5.96
N SER A 193 2.50 17.24 6.86
CA SER A 193 1.93 15.91 6.58
C SER A 193 0.79 15.97 5.56
N VAL A 194 -0.05 17.02 5.62
CA VAL A 194 -1.12 17.25 4.64
C VAL A 194 -0.53 17.59 3.27
N LEU A 195 0.47 18.48 3.20
CA LEU A 195 1.14 18.80 1.96
C LEU A 195 1.86 17.58 1.36
N GLN A 196 2.56 16.81 2.19
CA GLN A 196 3.23 15.57 1.76
C GLN A 196 2.21 14.61 1.13
N GLU A 197 1.05 14.44 1.76
CA GLU A 197 0.02 13.54 1.24
C GLU A 197 -0.46 13.95 -0.16
N ALA A 198 -0.75 15.25 -0.33
CA ALA A 198 -1.21 15.81 -1.59
C ALA A 198 -0.15 15.67 -2.70
N VAL A 199 1.12 15.98 -2.41
CA VAL A 199 2.22 15.91 -3.37
C VAL A 199 2.46 14.47 -3.84
N GLU A 200 2.47 13.51 -2.91
CA GLU A 200 2.62 12.09 -3.24
C GLU A 200 1.48 11.58 -4.14
N GLU A 201 0.23 12.00 -3.90
CA GLU A 201 -0.91 11.63 -4.75
C GLU A 201 -0.77 12.21 -6.17
N GLN A 202 -0.38 13.48 -6.27
CA GLN A 202 -0.23 14.13 -7.56
C GLN A 202 0.84 13.44 -8.40
N PHE A 203 2.01 13.14 -7.83
CA PHE A 203 3.06 12.42 -8.57
C PHE A 203 2.62 11.01 -8.97
N ALA A 204 1.96 10.27 -8.08
CA ALA A 204 1.45 8.94 -8.40
C ALA A 204 0.37 8.98 -9.51
N THR A 205 -0.44 10.04 -9.55
CA THR A 205 -1.47 10.22 -10.58
C THR A 205 -0.88 10.62 -11.94
N LEU A 206 0.15 11.46 -11.97
CA LEU A 206 0.88 11.77 -13.20
C LEU A 206 1.56 10.52 -13.79
N ASP A 207 2.30 9.77 -12.97
CA ASP A 207 2.97 8.53 -13.38
C ASP A 207 1.96 7.47 -13.87
N TYR A 208 0.84 7.32 -13.16
CA TYR A 208 -0.25 6.44 -13.60
C TYR A 208 -0.78 6.83 -14.97
N THR A 209 -1.09 8.11 -15.18
CA THR A 209 -1.65 8.61 -16.44
C THR A 209 -0.68 8.40 -17.59
N LEU A 210 0.62 8.68 -17.38
CA LEU A 210 1.66 8.42 -18.36
C LEU A 210 1.73 6.94 -18.72
N LYS A 211 1.82 6.04 -17.73
CA LYS A 211 1.88 4.59 -17.97
C LYS A 211 0.61 4.06 -18.65
N ALA A 212 -0.56 4.57 -18.29
CA ALA A 212 -1.84 4.21 -18.89
C ALA A 212 -1.87 4.59 -20.37
N ASN A 213 -1.49 5.83 -20.69
CA ASN A 213 -1.47 6.36 -22.04
C ASN A 213 -0.42 5.64 -22.92
N THR A 214 0.78 5.39 -22.40
CA THR A 214 1.80 4.60 -23.09
C THR A 214 1.29 3.19 -23.39
N ARG A 215 0.65 2.52 -22.43
CA ARG A 215 0.08 1.17 -22.66
C ARG A 215 -1.04 1.20 -23.69
N ALA A 216 -1.88 2.24 -23.69
CA ALA A 216 -2.95 2.41 -24.68
C ALA A 216 -2.36 2.64 -26.09
N ALA A 217 -1.36 3.51 -26.22
CA ALA A 217 -0.65 3.77 -27.46
C ALA A 217 0.00 2.49 -28.02
N VAL A 218 0.75 1.75 -27.20
CA VAL A 218 1.37 0.47 -27.62
C VAL A 218 0.32 -0.52 -28.12
N LYS A 219 -0.80 -0.70 -27.40
CA LYS A 219 -1.90 -1.57 -27.85
C LYS A 219 -2.54 -1.10 -29.16
N TRP A 220 -2.60 0.20 -29.38
CA TRP A 220 -3.13 0.78 -30.61
C TRP A 220 -2.16 0.51 -31.78
N PHE A 221 -0.86 0.72 -31.59
CA PHE A 221 0.17 0.38 -32.58
C PHE A 221 0.21 -1.12 -32.90
N GLU A 222 0.07 -2.01 -31.90
CA GLU A 222 0.00 -3.46 -32.11
C GLU A 222 -1.23 -3.90 -32.94
N ARG A 223 -2.29 -3.08 -32.98
CA ARG A 223 -3.50 -3.35 -33.77
C ARG A 223 -3.39 -2.90 -35.23
N PHE A 224 -2.37 -2.11 -35.60
CA PHE A 224 -2.14 -1.76 -36.99
C PHE A 224 -1.36 -2.88 -37.71
N PRO A 225 -1.87 -3.45 -38.81
CA PRO A 225 -1.12 -4.41 -39.59
C PRO A 225 0.13 -3.72 -40.17
N ARG A 226 1.31 -4.34 -39.96
CA ARG A 226 2.51 -3.99 -40.72
C ARG A 226 2.19 -4.13 -42.20
N ARG A 227 2.08 -3.02 -42.94
CA ARG A 227 2.13 -3.03 -44.40
C ARG A 227 3.46 -3.67 -44.79
N LYS A 228 3.42 -4.84 -45.43
CA LYS A 228 4.58 -5.38 -46.16
C LYS A 228 4.86 -4.39 -47.29
N SER A 229 6.05 -3.82 -47.33
CA SER A 229 6.59 -3.21 -48.55
C SER A 229 7.00 -4.36 -49.47
N GLU A 230 6.32 -4.48 -50.60
CA GLU A 230 6.80 -5.23 -51.77
C GLU A 230 8.01 -4.52 -52.41
#